data_AF-A0A2A2JB29-F1
#
_entry.id   AF-A0A2A2JB29-F1
#
_cell.length_a   1.000
_cell.length_b   1.000
_cell.length_c   1.000
_cell.angle_alpha   90.00
_cell.angle_beta   90.00
_cell.angle_gamma   90.00
#
_symmetry.space_group_name_H-M   'P 1'
#
loop_
_entity.id
_entity.type
_entity.pdbx_description
1 polymer ?
#
loop_
_entity_poly.entity_id
_entity_poly.type
_entity_poly.pdbx_seq_one_letter_code
_entity_poly.pdbx_strand_id
1 'polypeptide(L)'
;MRFYVISLLAVALLFAPISARRMRRQAEPETTTESGSETTTDLNSSGTEASGEESGVETSGAETSGAEGSGLESSGVDASGNEASGDVSGEEPIESQVPVLTLSTIQASALTLQAQADIIALQTQSITNQMNLLTQEVQNLEKEAEKLNTQVSNAIIEAGSTPATSTNETLESNSTSTCSLDKACFADSDCNGGTCPGAFVGTCNCNACLQLKACMDDSQCGGFKTACSNVTNTCDCFQAFVNNGFPSFLDAQTSMCNKATCTMDNTDACFGLPCNAGRCIC
;
A
#
# COMPACT_ATOMS: atom_id res chain seq x y z
N MET A 1 46.22 -8.21 6.71
CA MET A 1 45.94 -6.74 6.66
C MET A 1 46.30 -6.10 5.31
N ARG A 2 46.10 -6.76 4.16
CA ARG A 2 46.25 -6.13 2.83
C ARG A 2 44.96 -6.14 2.00
N PHE A 3 43.99 -6.97 2.37
CA PHE A 3 42.66 -7.01 1.73
C PHE A 3 41.67 -5.97 2.29
N TYR A 4 41.85 -5.53 3.53
CA TYR A 4 40.98 -4.51 4.15
C TYR A 4 41.19 -3.10 3.58
N VAL A 5 42.38 -2.80 3.05
CA VAL A 5 42.73 -1.45 2.54
C VAL A 5 42.13 -1.20 1.16
N ILE A 6 41.96 -2.24 0.34
CA ILE A 6 41.39 -2.13 -1.01
C ILE A 6 39.87 -1.88 -0.94
N SER A 7 39.20 -2.40 0.09
CA SER A 7 37.75 -2.24 0.28
C SER A 7 37.38 -0.82 0.74
N LEU A 8 38.20 -0.18 1.57
CA LEU A 8 37.97 1.21 2.01
C LEU A 8 38.17 2.24 0.89
N LEU A 9 39.06 1.97 -0.07
CA LEU A 9 39.28 2.84 -1.24
C LEU A 9 38.10 2.78 -2.24
N ALA A 10 37.40 1.66 -2.34
CA ALA A 10 36.22 1.52 -3.20
C ALA A 10 35.00 2.27 -2.64
N VAL A 11 34.84 2.33 -1.32
CA VAL A 11 33.72 3.05 -0.67
C VAL A 11 33.88 4.57 -0.77
N ALA A 12 35.12 5.08 -0.79
CA ALA A 12 35.38 6.52 -0.90
C ALA A 12 35.03 7.12 -2.29
N LEU A 13 34.97 6.31 -3.35
CA LEU A 13 34.62 6.78 -4.70
C LEU A 13 33.10 6.88 -4.95
N LEU A 14 32.27 6.34 -4.06
CA LEU A 14 30.80 6.40 -4.16
C LEU A 14 30.19 7.63 -3.47
N PHE A 15 30.98 8.39 -2.70
CA PHE A 15 30.53 9.56 -1.93
C PHE A 15 31.23 10.87 -2.31
N ALA A 16 31.75 10.99 -3.55
CA ALA A 16 32.22 12.28 -4.05
C ALA A 16 31.03 13.10 -4.61
N PRO A 17 30.89 14.38 -4.24
CA PRO A 17 29.77 15.22 -4.67
C PRO A 17 29.79 15.49 -6.17
N ILE A 18 28.62 15.36 -6.78
CA ILE A 18 28.31 15.62 -8.19
C ILE A 18 28.41 17.12 -8.43
N SER A 19 29.60 17.63 -8.75
CA SER A 19 29.78 18.98 -9.28
C SER A 19 31.06 19.06 -10.09
N ALA A 20 31.09 18.37 -11.25
CA ALA A 20 31.91 18.75 -12.41
C ALA A 20 31.78 17.70 -13.54
N ARG A 21 30.70 17.73 -14.32
CA ARG A 21 30.74 17.25 -15.72
C ARG A 21 29.86 18.13 -16.60
N ARG A 22 30.40 19.31 -16.93
CA ARG A 22 29.89 20.18 -18.00
C ARG A 22 30.78 20.01 -19.24
N MET A 23 30.11 19.72 -20.36
CA MET A 23 30.55 19.87 -21.75
C MET A 23 31.70 19.00 -22.28
N ARG A 24 31.35 18.10 -23.21
CA ARG A 24 31.97 18.07 -24.54
C ARG A 24 30.95 17.62 -25.59
N ARG A 25 30.60 18.54 -26.49
CA ARG A 25 30.16 18.23 -27.86
C ARG A 25 31.29 17.48 -28.56
N GLN A 26 30.96 16.54 -29.45
CA GLN A 26 31.01 16.70 -30.91
C GLN A 26 31.25 15.36 -31.62
N ALA A 27 30.66 15.29 -32.81
CA ALA A 27 31.05 14.49 -33.98
C ALA A 27 30.55 13.02 -34.09
N GLU A 28 29.63 12.87 -35.03
CA GLU A 28 29.51 11.81 -36.05
C GLU A 28 30.83 11.09 -36.40
N PRO A 29 30.73 9.85 -36.94
CA PRO A 29 30.72 9.75 -38.39
C PRO A 29 29.73 8.72 -38.99
N GLU A 30 29.31 9.04 -40.21
CA GLU A 30 28.86 8.13 -41.28
C GLU A 30 29.86 6.98 -41.50
N THR A 31 29.66 5.88 -42.23
CA THR A 31 28.75 5.38 -43.29
C THR A 31 29.05 3.85 -43.32
N THR A 32 28.26 2.89 -43.82
CA THR A 32 28.21 2.45 -45.23
C THR A 32 27.41 1.13 -45.36
N THR A 33 26.52 1.06 -46.38
CA THR A 33 26.16 -0.08 -47.29
C THR A 33 25.63 -1.40 -46.71
N GLU A 34 24.70 -2.16 -47.31
CA GLU A 34 23.97 -2.22 -48.61
C GLU A 34 22.77 -3.18 -48.38
N SER A 35 21.53 -2.85 -48.79
CA SER A 35 20.83 -3.26 -50.02
C SER A 35 20.24 -4.68 -50.09
N GLY A 36 18.98 -4.76 -50.56
CA GLY A 36 18.21 -5.96 -50.89
C GLY A 36 16.69 -5.76 -50.68
N SER A 37 16.02 -4.95 -51.52
CA SER A 37 15.09 -5.38 -52.61
C SER A 37 13.74 -5.93 -52.10
N GLU A 38 12.70 -5.09 -52.00
CA GLU A 38 11.59 -4.88 -52.96
C GLU A 38 10.62 -6.07 -53.15
N THR A 39 9.37 -5.91 -52.72
CA THR A 39 8.19 -6.11 -53.60
C THR A 39 6.94 -5.50 -52.95
N THR A 40 6.17 -4.80 -53.79
CA THR A 40 4.94 -4.06 -53.52
C THR A 40 3.70 -4.92 -53.82
N THR A 41 2.55 -4.61 -53.20
CA THR A 41 1.24 -4.44 -53.87
C THR A 41 0.12 -4.05 -52.89
N ASP A 42 -0.34 -2.81 -53.08
CA ASP A 42 -1.72 -2.29 -53.14
C ASP A 42 -2.92 -3.03 -52.49
N LEU A 43 -3.60 -2.27 -51.62
CA LEU A 43 -5.04 -1.91 -51.62
C LEU A 43 -6.09 -2.96 -52.06
N ASN A 44 -7.05 -3.27 -51.18
CA ASN A 44 -8.47 -2.99 -51.47
C ASN A 44 -9.33 -2.95 -50.19
N SER A 45 -10.27 -2.00 -50.19
CA SER A 45 -11.35 -1.78 -49.22
C SER A 45 -12.65 -2.34 -49.81
N SER A 46 -13.60 -2.78 -48.97
CA SER A 46 -15.07 -2.59 -49.17
C SER A 46 -15.90 -3.55 -48.32
N GLY A 47 -17.08 -3.08 -47.91
CA GLY A 47 -18.24 -3.93 -47.65
C GLY A 47 -18.90 -3.78 -46.29
N THR A 48 -19.73 -2.74 -46.16
CA THR A 48 -20.83 -2.58 -45.20
C THR A 48 -21.82 -3.76 -45.26
N GLU A 49 -22.58 -4.00 -44.18
CA GLU A 49 -24.05 -3.96 -44.18
C GLU A 49 -24.56 -3.81 -42.73
N ALA A 50 -25.57 -2.95 -42.58
CA ALA A 50 -26.24 -2.59 -41.34
C ALA A 50 -27.65 -3.21 -41.28
N SER A 51 -28.23 -3.30 -40.08
CA SER A 51 -29.68 -3.29 -39.72
C SER A 51 -29.86 -3.97 -38.35
N GLY A 52 -30.69 -3.54 -37.42
CA GLY A 52 -31.65 -2.44 -37.34
C GLY A 52 -32.47 -2.60 -36.05
N GLU A 53 -32.85 -1.45 -35.47
CA GLU A 53 -34.15 -1.15 -34.82
C GLU A 53 -34.46 -1.71 -33.41
N GLU A 54 -35.18 -1.02 -32.49
CA GLU A 54 -35.62 0.38 -32.34
C GLU A 54 -36.29 0.55 -30.95
N SER A 55 -36.25 1.78 -30.41
CA SER A 55 -37.30 2.49 -29.63
C SER A 55 -37.66 2.13 -28.19
N GLY A 56 -37.73 3.19 -27.36
CA GLY A 56 -38.39 3.20 -26.05
C GLY A 56 -38.04 4.41 -25.18
N VAL A 57 -38.57 5.58 -25.54
CA VAL A 57 -38.51 6.88 -24.84
C VAL A 57 -39.13 6.79 -23.41
N GLU A 58 -38.75 7.63 -22.43
CA GLU A 58 -39.50 8.83 -22.01
C GLU A 58 -38.60 9.71 -21.10
N THR A 59 -38.63 11.02 -21.37
CA THR A 59 -38.08 12.08 -20.52
C THR A 59 -39.20 12.67 -19.67
N SER A 60 -38.96 13.04 -18.41
CA SER A 60 -39.42 14.32 -17.81
C SER A 60 -39.19 14.35 -16.29
N GLY A 61 -38.75 15.52 -15.83
CA GLY A 61 -38.49 15.83 -14.43
C GLY A 61 -37.65 17.09 -14.30
N ALA A 62 -38.04 18.14 -15.05
CA ALA A 62 -37.58 19.50 -14.83
C ALA A 62 -38.28 20.07 -13.60
N GLU A 63 -37.54 20.73 -12.72
CA GLU A 63 -38.03 21.91 -12.00
C GLU A 63 -36.90 22.94 -11.96
N THR A 64 -37.26 24.17 -12.31
CA THR A 64 -36.39 25.28 -12.62
C THR A 64 -36.37 26.32 -11.51
N SER A 65 -35.40 27.23 -11.62
CA SER A 65 -35.49 28.67 -11.32
C SER A 65 -35.75 29.14 -9.89
N GLY A 66 -34.73 29.82 -9.36
CA GLY A 66 -34.85 30.86 -8.34
C GLY A 66 -33.73 31.89 -8.53
N ALA A 67 -33.83 32.69 -9.59
CA ALA A 67 -33.04 33.91 -9.73
C ALA A 67 -33.74 35.01 -8.94
N GLU A 68 -33.03 35.71 -8.05
CA GLU A 68 -33.32 37.11 -7.75
C GLU A 68 -32.01 37.89 -7.68
N GLY A 69 -31.88 38.83 -8.62
CA GLY A 69 -30.86 39.86 -8.61
C GLY A 69 -31.28 41.03 -7.72
N SER A 70 -30.29 41.65 -7.12
CA SER A 70 -30.28 43.04 -6.64
C SER A 70 -28.80 43.42 -6.71
N GLY A 71 -28.32 44.29 -7.58
CA GLY A 71 -28.83 45.63 -7.84
C GLY A 71 -28.05 46.61 -6.96
N LEU A 72 -27.44 47.62 -7.60
CA LEU A 72 -26.89 48.87 -7.02
C LEU A 72 -25.39 48.82 -6.70
N GLU A 73 -24.52 49.30 -7.60
CA GLU A 73 -24.17 50.71 -7.89
C GLU A 73 -23.08 51.24 -6.94
N SER A 74 -21.95 51.58 -7.55
CA SER A 74 -20.84 52.33 -6.96
C SER A 74 -21.32 53.69 -6.47
N SER A 75 -20.94 54.09 -5.26
CA SER A 75 -20.93 55.50 -4.84
C SER A 75 -19.85 55.69 -3.80
N GLY A 76 -19.01 56.69 -4.05
CA GLY A 76 -17.72 56.88 -3.42
C GLY A 76 -17.76 57.31 -1.97
N VAL A 77 -16.56 57.29 -1.39
CA VAL A 77 -16.20 58.20 -0.30
C VAL A 77 -14.84 58.80 -0.66
N ASP A 78 -14.89 60.04 -1.12
CA ASP A 78 -13.77 60.97 -0.94
C ASP A 78 -13.62 61.21 0.56
N ALA A 79 -12.44 60.93 1.11
CA ALA A 79 -12.02 61.47 2.40
C ALA A 79 -10.84 62.40 2.16
N SER A 80 -11.17 63.66 1.90
CA SER A 80 -10.26 64.79 2.06
C SER A 80 -10.00 65.06 3.54
N GLY A 81 -8.76 65.44 3.86
CA GLY A 81 -8.43 66.20 5.07
C GLY A 81 -7.69 65.41 6.15
N ASN A 82 -6.36 65.48 6.16
CA ASN A 82 -5.70 66.41 7.07
C ASN A 82 -4.19 66.52 6.78
N GLU A 83 -3.79 67.76 6.59
CA GLU A 83 -2.41 68.27 6.64
C GLU A 83 -1.80 68.01 8.02
N ALA A 84 -0.61 67.43 8.06
CA ALA A 84 0.30 67.59 9.19
C ALA A 84 1.75 67.48 8.68
N SER A 85 2.43 68.63 8.66
CA SER A 85 3.85 68.78 8.37
C SER A 85 4.72 67.97 9.35
N GLY A 86 5.76 67.36 8.80
CA GLY A 86 6.87 66.76 9.53
C GLY A 86 7.98 66.38 8.56
N ASP A 87 8.90 67.32 8.34
CA ASP A 87 10.16 67.14 7.60
C ASP A 87 11.17 66.37 8.47
N VAL A 88 11.62 65.20 8.02
CA VAL A 88 12.98 64.68 8.23
C VAL A 88 13.35 63.74 7.07
N SER A 89 14.14 64.29 6.13
CA SER A 89 15.38 63.75 5.56
C SER A 89 15.64 62.22 5.56
N GLY A 90 15.86 61.66 4.36
CA GLY A 90 16.90 60.64 4.13
C GLY A 90 16.47 59.28 3.54
N GLU A 91 17.03 59.00 2.35
CA GLU A 91 17.22 57.69 1.68
C GLU A 91 16.17 57.13 0.70
N GLU A 92 16.64 56.90 -0.54
CA GLU A 92 15.99 56.22 -1.68
C GLU A 92 16.19 54.67 -1.62
N PRO A 93 15.61 53.87 -2.54
CA PRO A 93 14.82 52.68 -2.19
C PRO A 93 15.59 51.36 -2.22
N ILE A 94 15.12 50.37 -1.46
CA ILE A 94 15.31 48.96 -1.80
C ILE A 94 13.96 48.42 -2.28
N GLU A 95 13.78 48.45 -3.60
CA GLU A 95 12.67 47.82 -4.28
C GLU A 95 12.81 46.29 -4.13
N SER A 96 12.22 45.73 -3.09
CA SER A 96 11.89 44.30 -3.09
C SER A 96 10.68 44.13 -4.01
N GLN A 97 10.94 43.97 -5.31
CA GLN A 97 9.91 43.58 -6.26
C GLN A 97 9.45 42.16 -5.90
N VAL A 98 8.42 42.08 -5.06
CA VAL A 98 7.57 40.89 -5.02
C VAL A 98 6.91 40.82 -6.39
N PRO A 99 7.11 39.75 -7.18
CA PRO A 99 6.49 39.68 -8.50
C PRO A 99 4.99 39.67 -8.29
N VAL A 100 4.32 40.74 -8.75
CA VAL A 100 2.87 40.81 -8.77
C VAL A 100 2.41 39.73 -9.75
N LEU A 101 1.93 38.61 -9.19
CA LEU A 101 1.29 37.54 -9.96
C LEU A 101 0.12 38.16 -10.71
N THR A 102 0.28 38.34 -12.01
CA THR A 102 -0.80 38.85 -12.85
C THR A 102 -1.93 37.82 -12.90
N LEU A 103 -3.17 38.28 -13.04
CA LEU A 103 -4.34 37.40 -13.16
C LEU A 103 -4.17 36.34 -14.26
N SER A 104 -3.46 36.67 -15.34
CA SER A 104 -3.11 35.74 -16.41
C SER A 104 -2.15 34.63 -15.97
N THR A 105 -1.22 34.91 -15.06
CA THR A 105 -0.29 33.91 -14.50
C THR A 105 -1.02 32.94 -13.57
N ILE A 106 -1.99 33.43 -12.80
CA ILE A 106 -2.85 32.60 -11.93
C ILE A 106 -3.78 31.73 -12.77
N GLN A 107 -4.36 32.27 -13.84
CA GLN A 107 -5.22 31.50 -14.75
C GLN A 107 -4.45 30.40 -15.50
N ALA A 108 -3.24 30.69 -15.97
CA ALA A 108 -2.40 29.69 -16.63
C ALA A 108 -1.99 28.54 -15.67
N SER A 109 -1.64 28.87 -14.42
CA SER A 109 -1.31 27.86 -13.41
C SER A 109 -2.53 27.05 -12.94
N ALA A 110 -3.72 27.63 -12.90
CA ALA A 110 -4.95 26.89 -12.62
C ALA A 110 -5.27 25.86 -13.73
N LEU A 111 -5.11 26.24 -15.00
CA LEU A 111 -5.30 25.33 -16.13
C LEU A 111 -4.30 24.17 -16.14
N THR A 112 -3.04 24.42 -15.78
CA THR A 112 -2.02 23.35 -15.71
C THR A 112 -2.29 22.40 -14.54
N LEU A 113 -2.76 22.90 -13.40
CA LEU A 113 -3.18 22.06 -12.26
C LEU A 113 -4.42 21.21 -12.60
N GLN A 114 -5.38 21.77 -13.33
CA GLN A 114 -6.56 21.02 -13.78
C GLN A 114 -6.17 19.88 -14.73
N ALA A 115 -5.29 20.14 -15.70
CA ALA A 115 -4.80 19.12 -16.62
C ALA A 115 -4.01 18.01 -15.90
N GLN A 116 -3.24 18.36 -14.86
CA GLN A 116 -2.56 17.37 -14.01
C GLN A 116 -3.55 16.52 -13.22
N ALA A 117 -4.62 17.12 -12.69
CA ALA A 117 -5.66 16.38 -11.97
C ALA A 117 -6.37 15.34 -12.86
N ASP A 118 -6.67 15.70 -14.11
CA ASP A 118 -7.29 14.78 -15.07
C ASP A 118 -6.37 13.60 -15.44
N ILE A 119 -5.06 13.87 -15.60
CA ILE A 119 -4.05 12.81 -15.81
C ILE A 119 -3.98 11.87 -14.61
N ILE A 120 -3.99 12.41 -13.38
CA ILE A 120 -3.98 11.62 -12.15
C ILE A 120 -5.25 10.77 -12.04
N ALA A 121 -6.42 11.31 -12.41
CA ALA A 121 -7.67 10.57 -12.42
C ALA A 121 -7.63 9.38 -13.40
N LEU A 122 -7.10 9.60 -14.61
CA LEU A 122 -6.93 8.54 -15.61
C LEU A 122 -5.95 7.45 -15.15
N GLN A 123 -4.83 7.86 -14.54
CA GLN A 123 -3.86 6.92 -13.95
C GLN A 123 -4.48 6.10 -12.82
N THR A 124 -5.31 6.72 -11.98
CA THR A 124 -6.02 6.06 -10.88
C THR A 124 -6.99 5.00 -11.38
N GLN A 125 -7.71 5.26 -12.49
CA GLN A 125 -8.57 4.25 -13.12
C GLN A 125 -7.75 3.07 -13.67
N SER A 126 -6.61 3.34 -14.31
CA SER A 126 -5.70 2.29 -14.79
C SER A 126 -5.18 1.41 -13.65
N ILE A 127 -4.79 2.00 -12.52
CA ILE A 127 -4.34 1.28 -11.33
C ILE A 127 -5.48 0.45 -10.74
N THR A 128 -6.69 1.01 -10.66
CA THR A 128 -7.87 0.30 -10.13
C THR A 128 -8.20 -0.93 -10.97
N ASN A 129 -8.16 -0.81 -12.30
CA ASN A 129 -8.39 -1.93 -13.21
C ASN A 129 -7.32 -3.03 -13.03
N GLN A 130 -6.05 -2.65 -12.86
CA GLN A 130 -4.96 -3.59 -12.60
C GLN A 130 -5.13 -4.30 -11.24
N MET A 131 -5.54 -3.57 -10.20
CA MET A 131 -5.81 -4.14 -8.87
C MET A 131 -6.95 -5.15 -8.89
N ASN A 132 -8.02 -4.88 -9.64
CA ASN A 132 -9.14 -5.82 -9.81
C ASN A 132 -8.69 -7.10 -10.52
N LEU A 133 -7.87 -6.98 -11.56
CA LEU A 133 -7.25 -8.11 -12.26
C LEU A 133 -6.39 -8.96 -11.33
N LEU A 134 -5.52 -8.32 -10.55
CA LEU A 134 -4.65 -8.99 -9.59
C LEU A 134 -5.47 -9.71 -8.50
N THR A 135 -6.54 -9.08 -8.02
CA THR A 135 -7.45 -9.68 -7.03
C THR A 135 -8.10 -10.95 -7.58
N GLN A 136 -8.50 -10.94 -8.85
CA GLN A 136 -9.08 -12.11 -9.50
C GLN A 136 -8.07 -13.26 -9.65
N GLU A 137 -6.82 -12.93 -9.94
CA GLU A 137 -5.73 -13.91 -10.06
C GLU A 137 -5.40 -14.55 -8.70
N VAL A 138 -5.36 -13.77 -7.62
CA VAL A 138 -5.19 -14.27 -6.25
C VAL A 138 -6.31 -15.24 -5.88
N GLN A 139 -7.57 -14.91 -6.16
CA GLN A 139 -8.70 -15.82 -5.89
C GLN A 139 -8.62 -17.13 -6.69
N ASN A 140 -8.08 -17.09 -7.92
CA ASN A 140 -7.88 -18.29 -8.71
C ASN A 140 -6.76 -19.18 -8.12
N LEU A 141 -5.67 -18.56 -7.67
CA LEU A 141 -4.59 -19.27 -6.98
C LEU A 141 -5.07 -19.90 -5.67
N GLU A 142 -5.92 -19.22 -4.90
CA GLU A 142 -6.54 -19.79 -3.69
C GLU A 142 -7.36 -21.04 -4.00
N LYS A 143 -8.19 -21.01 -5.05
CA LYS A 143 -8.96 -22.18 -5.50
C LYS A 143 -8.06 -23.33 -5.97
N GLU A 144 -6.95 -23.01 -6.64
CA GLU A 144 -5.98 -24.01 -7.07
C GLU A 144 -5.25 -24.65 -5.89
N ALA A 145 -4.89 -23.86 -4.88
CA ALA A 145 -4.32 -24.35 -3.62
C ALA A 145 -5.29 -25.25 -2.86
N GLU A 146 -6.58 -24.89 -2.77
CA GLU A 146 -7.62 -25.72 -2.14
C GLU A 146 -7.80 -27.06 -2.88
N LYS A 147 -7.81 -27.01 -4.22
CA LYS A 147 -7.87 -28.21 -5.06
C LYS A 147 -6.63 -29.10 -4.87
N LEU A 148 -5.45 -28.51 -4.74
CA LEU A 148 -4.21 -29.25 -4.49
C LEU A 148 -4.23 -29.88 -3.10
N ASN A 149 -4.69 -29.15 -2.07
CA ASN A 149 -4.82 -29.65 -0.72
C ASN A 149 -5.77 -30.86 -0.63
N THR A 150 -6.87 -30.81 -1.38
CA THR A 150 -7.81 -31.95 -1.50
C THR A 150 -7.17 -33.15 -2.20
N GLN A 151 -6.43 -32.92 -3.28
CA GLN A 151 -5.70 -33.99 -3.98
C GLN A 151 -4.63 -34.64 -3.11
N VAL A 152 -3.86 -33.84 -2.36
CA VAL A 152 -2.86 -34.32 -1.41
C VAL A 152 -3.54 -35.13 -0.30
N SER A 153 -4.65 -34.65 0.25
CA SER A 153 -5.41 -35.37 1.28
C SER A 153 -5.90 -36.73 0.78
N ASN A 154 -6.41 -36.80 -0.45
CA ASN A 154 -6.84 -38.06 -1.06
C ASN A 154 -5.68 -39.02 -1.33
N ALA A 155 -4.54 -38.50 -1.80
CA ALA A 155 -3.33 -39.31 -2.01
C ALA A 155 -2.77 -39.88 -0.70
N ILE A 156 -2.87 -39.14 0.41
CA ILE A 156 -2.49 -39.61 1.76
C ILE A 156 -3.41 -40.75 2.22
N ILE A 157 -4.72 -40.65 1.95
CA ILE A 157 -5.70 -41.71 2.25
C ILE A 157 -5.40 -42.99 1.46
N GLU A 158 -5.11 -42.87 0.15
CA GLU A 158 -4.74 -44.01 -0.70
C GLU A 158 -3.40 -44.65 -0.31
N ALA A 159 -2.47 -43.86 0.23
CA ALA A 159 -1.18 -44.35 0.76
C ALA A 159 -1.30 -45.04 2.13
N GLY A 160 -2.50 -45.22 2.68
CA GLY A 160 -2.75 -46.02 3.88
C GLY A 160 -2.41 -45.32 5.20
N SER A 161 -2.27 -43.99 5.21
CA SER A 161 -2.19 -43.20 6.44
C SER A 161 -3.53 -42.50 6.66
N THR A 162 -4.35 -43.02 7.57
CA THR A 162 -5.66 -42.43 7.90
C THR A 162 -5.53 -40.97 8.35
N PRO A 163 -6.24 -40.01 7.74
CA PRO A 163 -6.36 -38.66 8.28
C PRO A 163 -7.19 -38.69 9.56
N ALA A 164 -6.69 -38.07 10.62
CA ALA A 164 -7.42 -37.89 11.86
C ALA A 164 -8.66 -37.02 11.61
N THR A 165 -9.82 -37.67 11.42
CA THR A 165 -11.11 -37.01 11.48
C THR A 165 -11.45 -36.80 12.95
N SER A 166 -11.64 -35.53 13.31
CA SER A 166 -12.18 -35.06 14.58
C SER A 166 -13.35 -35.93 15.03
N THR A 167 -13.10 -36.77 16.03
CA THR A 167 -14.15 -37.38 16.84
C THR A 167 -14.02 -36.78 18.23
N ASN A 168 -15.08 -36.09 18.68
CA ASN A 168 -15.23 -35.69 20.06
C ASN A 168 -15.27 -36.95 20.93
N GLU A 169 -14.12 -37.39 21.43
CA GLU A 169 -14.05 -38.32 22.54
C GLU A 169 -13.52 -37.57 23.77
N THR A 170 -14.45 -37.36 24.70
CA THR A 170 -14.09 -37.09 26.09
C THR A 170 -13.54 -38.40 26.64
N LEU A 171 -12.22 -38.53 26.67
CA LEU A 171 -11.55 -39.61 27.39
C LEU A 171 -10.59 -38.95 28.39
N GLU A 172 -11.00 -39.01 29.65
CA GLU A 172 -10.09 -38.91 30.78
C GLU A 172 -8.91 -39.85 30.51
N SER A 173 -7.76 -39.27 30.19
CA SER A 173 -6.58 -40.04 29.83
C SER A 173 -5.48 -39.77 30.83
N ASN A 174 -5.26 -40.76 31.69
CA ASN A 174 -3.95 -41.04 32.23
C ASN A 174 -3.04 -41.44 31.05
N SER A 175 -2.62 -40.44 30.27
CA SER A 175 -1.77 -40.61 29.09
C SER A 175 -0.34 -40.33 29.47
N THR A 176 0.51 -41.36 29.35
CA THR A 176 1.88 -41.15 28.90
C THR A 176 1.81 -40.59 27.49
N SER A 177 1.55 -39.29 27.38
CA SER A 177 1.51 -38.57 26.11
C SER A 177 2.87 -38.69 25.43
N THR A 178 2.90 -39.24 24.22
CA THR A 178 4.11 -39.33 23.39
C THR A 178 4.22 -38.10 22.49
N CYS A 179 5.45 -37.71 22.14
CA CYS A 179 5.70 -36.60 21.23
C CYS A 179 4.99 -36.78 19.88
N SER A 180 4.33 -35.71 19.40
CA SER A 180 3.65 -35.66 18.11
C SER A 180 4.43 -34.76 17.16
N LEU A 181 5.00 -35.35 16.10
CA LEU A 181 5.82 -34.63 15.12
C LEU A 181 4.98 -33.57 14.40
N ASP A 182 5.57 -32.39 14.16
CA ASP A 182 4.95 -31.24 13.47
C ASP A 182 3.68 -30.67 14.12
N LYS A 183 3.39 -31.05 15.38
CA LYS A 183 2.37 -30.37 16.19
C LYS A 183 2.85 -28.95 16.51
N ALA A 184 1.97 -27.95 16.40
CA ALA A 184 2.25 -26.60 16.87
C ALA A 184 2.56 -26.60 18.38
N CYS A 185 3.55 -25.83 18.78
CA CYS A 185 4.00 -25.74 20.16
C CYS A 185 4.45 -24.33 20.51
N PHE A 186 4.38 -23.99 21.79
CA PHE A 186 4.77 -22.71 22.37
C PHE A 186 5.78 -22.88 23.52
N ALA A 187 6.04 -24.13 23.92
CA ALA A 187 7.16 -24.55 24.77
C ALA A 187 7.49 -26.04 24.51
N ASP A 188 8.68 -26.48 24.91
CA ASP A 188 9.09 -27.89 24.80
C ASP A 188 8.13 -28.86 25.51
N SER A 189 7.48 -28.39 26.59
CA SER A 189 6.47 -29.16 27.32
C SER A 189 5.29 -29.58 26.44
N ASP A 190 4.97 -28.81 25.40
CA ASP A 190 3.84 -29.11 24.51
C ASP A 190 4.12 -30.32 23.59
N CYS A 191 5.40 -30.72 23.52
CA CYS A 191 5.91 -31.78 22.69
C CYS A 191 6.14 -33.10 23.44
N ASN A 192 5.83 -33.20 24.73
CA ASN A 192 5.78 -34.47 25.49
C ASN A 192 6.98 -35.41 25.22
N GLY A 193 8.20 -34.91 25.42
CA GLY A 193 9.46 -35.64 25.18
C GLY A 193 10.22 -35.20 23.92
N GLY A 194 9.63 -34.31 23.12
CA GLY A 194 10.31 -33.61 22.03
C GLY A 194 10.78 -32.20 22.40
N THR A 195 11.28 -31.48 21.40
CA THR A 195 11.65 -30.05 21.49
C THR A 195 10.72 -29.20 20.63
N CYS A 196 10.56 -27.93 20.98
CA CYS A 196 9.78 -26.95 20.27
C CYS A 196 10.68 -25.86 19.65
N PRO A 197 11.43 -26.17 18.59
CA PRO A 197 12.24 -25.17 17.92
C PRO A 197 11.40 -24.14 17.18
N GLY A 198 11.90 -22.90 17.16
CA GLY A 198 11.36 -21.80 16.36
C GLY A 198 11.96 -20.46 16.80
N ALA A 199 11.82 -19.44 15.95
CA ALA A 199 12.23 -18.09 16.33
C ALA A 199 11.18 -17.51 17.30
N PHE A 200 11.64 -17.09 18.48
CA PHE A 200 10.81 -16.40 19.48
C PHE A 200 9.59 -17.20 19.95
N VAL A 201 9.66 -18.54 19.96
CA VAL A 201 8.58 -19.42 20.40
C VAL A 201 8.00 -18.98 21.75
N GLY A 202 6.66 -18.99 21.85
CA GLY A 202 5.97 -18.63 23.09
C GLY A 202 5.99 -17.13 23.41
N THR A 203 6.21 -16.27 22.41
CA THR A 203 6.14 -14.82 22.56
C THR A 203 5.21 -14.16 21.55
N CYS A 204 4.76 -12.94 21.81
CA CYS A 204 3.79 -12.24 20.96
C CYS A 204 4.30 -12.02 19.53
N ASN A 205 3.53 -12.48 18.53
CA ASN A 205 3.80 -12.29 17.12
C ASN A 205 3.10 -11.04 16.58
N CYS A 206 3.78 -9.89 16.64
CA CYS A 206 3.25 -8.64 16.10
C CYS A 206 3.12 -8.59 14.58
N ASN A 207 3.80 -9.48 13.85
CA ASN A 207 3.72 -9.52 12.39
C ASN A 207 2.41 -10.13 11.89
N ALA A 208 1.59 -10.69 12.79
CA ALA A 208 0.27 -11.19 12.44
C ALA A 208 -0.72 -10.08 12.06
N CYS A 209 -0.50 -8.84 12.52
CA CYS A 209 -1.26 -7.69 12.04
C CYS A 209 -0.62 -7.13 10.76
N LEU A 210 -1.34 -7.25 9.66
CA LEU A 210 -0.90 -6.80 8.34
C LEU A 210 -1.51 -5.43 8.03
N GLN A 211 -0.67 -4.37 8.06
CA GLN A 211 -1.10 -3.00 7.80
C GLN A 211 -1.82 -2.87 6.45
N LEU A 212 -2.91 -2.10 6.42
CA LEU A 212 -3.80 -1.85 5.27
C LEU A 212 -4.54 -3.07 4.71
N LYS A 213 -4.47 -4.26 5.33
CA LYS A 213 -5.28 -5.40 4.93
C LYS A 213 -6.76 -5.11 5.15
N ALA A 214 -7.62 -5.42 4.18
CA ALA A 214 -9.07 -5.25 4.33
C ALA A 214 -9.60 -6.08 5.52
N CYS A 215 -10.54 -5.49 6.28
CA CYS A 215 -11.12 -6.09 7.46
C CYS A 215 -12.56 -5.59 7.71
N MET A 216 -13.32 -6.41 8.43
CA MET A 216 -14.62 -6.13 9.03
C MET A 216 -14.51 -6.07 10.55
N ASP A 217 -13.57 -6.83 11.12
CA ASP A 217 -13.26 -6.84 12.54
C ASP A 217 -11.78 -7.21 12.79
N ASP A 218 -11.36 -7.12 14.04
CA ASP A 218 -9.97 -7.33 14.47
C ASP A 218 -9.44 -8.75 14.19
N SER A 219 -10.30 -9.77 14.09
CA SER A 219 -9.87 -11.13 13.77
C SER A 219 -9.17 -11.21 12.41
N GLN A 220 -9.58 -10.36 11.46
CA GLN A 220 -8.97 -10.26 10.13
C GLN A 220 -7.65 -9.48 10.14
N CYS A 221 -7.34 -8.78 11.23
CA CYS A 221 -6.08 -8.09 11.50
C CYS A 221 -5.14 -8.93 12.39
N GLY A 222 -5.23 -10.25 12.27
CA GLY A 222 -4.47 -11.19 13.09
C GLY A 222 -4.96 -11.24 14.54
N GLY A 223 -6.20 -10.83 14.81
CA GLY A 223 -6.77 -10.76 16.15
C GLY A 223 -6.35 -9.53 16.95
N PHE A 224 -5.53 -8.63 16.38
CA PHE A 224 -5.02 -7.49 17.14
C PHE A 224 -6.15 -6.52 17.50
N LYS A 225 -6.41 -6.36 18.79
CA LYS A 225 -7.50 -5.53 19.30
C LYS A 225 -7.37 -4.10 18.82
N THR A 226 -8.48 -3.52 18.36
CA THR A 226 -8.61 -2.16 17.83
C THR A 226 -7.85 -1.89 16.52
N ALA A 227 -7.43 -2.94 15.81
CA ALA A 227 -6.70 -2.79 14.56
C ALA A 227 -7.62 -2.57 13.36
N CYS A 228 -8.83 -3.12 13.33
CA CYS A 228 -9.71 -2.87 12.20
C CYS A 228 -10.32 -1.47 12.25
N SER A 229 -9.90 -0.60 11.34
CA SER A 229 -10.42 0.76 11.25
C SER A 229 -11.81 0.77 10.62
N ASN A 230 -12.79 1.28 11.35
CA ASN A 230 -14.16 1.46 10.85
C ASN A 230 -14.30 2.61 9.82
N VAL A 231 -13.24 3.40 9.62
CA VAL A 231 -13.23 4.49 8.63
C VAL A 231 -12.74 3.98 7.28
N THR A 232 -11.67 3.19 7.28
CA THR A 232 -11.02 2.71 6.05
C THR A 232 -11.38 1.27 5.71
N ASN A 233 -12.03 0.53 6.63
CA ASN A 233 -12.25 -0.92 6.54
C ASN A 233 -10.96 -1.69 6.27
N THR A 234 -9.86 -1.20 6.86
CA THR A 234 -8.53 -1.79 6.76
C THR A 234 -7.84 -1.83 8.11
N CYS A 235 -6.90 -2.76 8.27
CA CYS A 235 -6.10 -2.93 9.47
C CYS A 235 -5.12 -1.75 9.64
N ASP A 236 -5.26 -1.02 10.73
CA ASP A 236 -4.32 -0.02 11.21
C ASP A 236 -3.59 -0.54 12.46
N CYS A 237 -2.57 -1.36 12.21
CA CYS A 237 -1.75 -1.98 13.23
C CYS A 237 -0.98 -0.93 14.04
N PHE A 238 -0.48 0.13 13.39
CA PHE A 238 0.23 1.21 14.09
C PHE A 238 -0.67 1.94 15.07
N GLN A 239 -1.88 2.29 14.65
CA GLN A 239 -2.84 2.92 15.55
C GLN A 239 -3.31 1.98 16.66
N ALA A 240 -3.46 0.69 16.38
CA ALA A 240 -3.78 -0.29 17.41
C ALA A 240 -2.71 -0.40 18.50
N PHE A 241 -1.42 -0.27 18.18
CA PHE A 241 -0.38 -0.19 19.22
C PHE A 241 -0.62 0.99 20.16
N VAL A 242 -0.92 2.18 19.61
CA VAL A 242 -1.25 3.37 20.40
C VAL A 242 -2.48 3.17 21.27
N ASN A 243 -3.54 2.61 20.70
CA ASN A 243 -4.79 2.33 21.41
C ASN A 243 -4.61 1.32 22.56
N ASN A 244 -3.65 0.39 22.43
CA ASN A 244 -3.31 -0.58 23.46
C ASN A 244 -2.19 -0.10 24.41
N GLY A 245 -1.84 1.18 24.39
CA GLY A 245 -0.95 1.81 25.37
C GLY A 245 0.54 1.83 25.00
N PHE A 246 0.90 1.48 23.76
CA PHE A 246 2.27 1.64 23.26
C PHE A 246 2.39 2.96 22.50
N PRO A 247 3.26 3.90 22.91
CA PRO A 247 3.36 5.22 22.26
C PRO A 247 3.74 5.14 20.77
N SER A 248 4.40 4.05 20.36
CA SER A 248 4.77 3.79 18.97
C SER A 248 4.97 2.29 18.71
N PHE A 249 5.07 1.92 17.43
CA PHE A 249 5.49 0.58 17.03
C PHE A 249 6.87 0.20 17.57
N LEU A 250 7.79 1.16 17.71
CA LEU A 250 9.13 0.90 18.25
C LEU A 250 9.06 0.51 19.74
N ASP A 251 8.15 1.14 20.50
CA ASP A 251 7.93 0.78 21.90
C ASP A 251 7.36 -0.64 22.00
N ALA A 252 6.39 -0.98 21.15
CA ALA A 252 5.87 -2.34 21.06
C ALA A 252 6.97 -3.34 20.68
N GLN A 253 7.86 -2.99 19.74
CA GLN A 253 8.98 -3.87 19.35
C GLN A 253 9.97 -4.13 20.47
N THR A 254 10.21 -3.13 21.34
CA THR A 254 11.19 -3.24 22.41
C THR A 254 10.62 -3.84 23.70
N SER A 255 9.29 -3.89 23.85
CA SER A 255 8.64 -4.34 25.09
C SER A 255 7.74 -5.56 24.93
N MET A 256 7.14 -5.78 23.76
CA MET A 256 6.12 -6.82 23.54
C MET A 256 6.45 -7.76 22.39
N CYS A 257 6.69 -7.24 21.20
CA CYS A 257 6.86 -8.06 20.00
C CYS A 257 8.08 -8.96 20.14
N ASN A 258 7.89 -10.26 19.96
CA ASN A 258 8.94 -11.28 20.09
C ASN A 258 9.62 -11.29 21.48
N LYS A 259 8.98 -10.71 22.51
CA LYS A 259 9.54 -10.56 23.86
C LYS A 259 8.56 -10.94 24.97
N ALA A 260 7.35 -10.39 24.94
CA ALA A 260 6.33 -10.71 25.92
C ALA A 260 5.89 -12.16 25.73
N THR A 261 5.93 -12.94 26.80
CA THR A 261 5.58 -14.36 26.79
C THR A 261 4.07 -14.54 26.69
N CYS A 262 3.64 -15.54 25.94
CA CYS A 262 2.23 -15.88 25.77
C CYS A 262 2.07 -17.37 25.47
N THR A 263 0.84 -17.86 25.64
CA THR A 263 0.44 -19.25 25.36
C THR A 263 -0.78 -19.26 24.44
N MET A 264 -1.13 -20.43 23.91
CA MET A 264 -2.31 -20.59 23.04
C MET A 264 -3.60 -20.08 23.69
N ASP A 265 -3.76 -20.32 25.00
CA ASP A 265 -4.98 -19.99 25.74
C ASP A 265 -4.98 -18.54 26.29
N ASN A 266 -3.87 -17.81 26.14
CA ASN A 266 -3.71 -16.46 26.69
C ASN A 266 -3.16 -15.49 25.64
N THR A 267 -3.91 -15.32 24.55
CA THR A 267 -3.64 -14.31 23.52
C THR A 267 -3.96 -12.90 24.00
N ASP A 268 -4.69 -12.75 25.10
CA ASP A 268 -4.95 -11.45 25.74
C ASP A 268 -3.67 -10.75 26.18
N ALA A 269 -2.64 -11.51 26.57
CA ALA A 269 -1.30 -10.98 26.88
C ALA A 269 -0.64 -10.27 25.68
N CYS A 270 -1.08 -10.58 24.46
CA CYS A 270 -0.63 -9.97 23.22
C CYS A 270 -1.71 -9.10 22.57
N PHE A 271 -2.72 -8.68 23.35
CA PHE A 271 -3.83 -7.87 22.87
C PHE A 271 -4.55 -8.53 21.68
N GLY A 272 -4.71 -9.85 21.74
CA GLY A 272 -5.39 -10.66 20.72
C GLY A 272 -4.49 -11.13 19.57
N LEU A 273 -3.25 -10.61 19.44
CA LEU A 273 -2.27 -11.17 18.51
C LEU A 273 -1.90 -12.61 18.91
N PRO A 274 -1.59 -13.48 17.94
CA PRO A 274 -1.13 -14.84 18.22
C PRO A 274 0.28 -14.85 18.81
N CYS A 275 0.62 -15.96 19.44
CA CYS A 275 2.00 -16.28 19.80
C CYS A 275 2.77 -16.82 18.61
N ASN A 276 4.08 -16.58 18.58
CA ASN A 276 5.01 -17.30 17.73
C ASN A 276 4.98 -18.78 18.12
N ALA A 277 4.56 -19.62 17.19
CA ALA A 277 4.52 -21.07 17.36
C ALA A 277 5.76 -21.72 16.74
N GLY A 278 6.30 -22.73 17.42
CA GLY A 278 7.22 -23.69 16.84
C GLY A 278 6.49 -24.91 16.25
N ARG A 279 7.29 -25.92 15.90
CA ARG A 279 6.81 -27.24 15.49
C ARG A 279 7.56 -28.30 16.29
N CYS A 280 6.83 -29.21 16.91
CA CYS A 280 7.44 -30.27 17.71
C CYS A 280 8.35 -31.16 16.87
N ILE A 281 9.57 -31.38 17.39
CA ILE A 281 10.52 -32.38 16.90
C ILE A 281 10.69 -33.45 17.97
N CYS A 282 10.41 -34.68 17.57
CA CYS A 282 10.70 -35.92 18.28
C CYS A 282 11.96 -36.55 17.65
#